data_AF-A0A1G8R1S3-F1
#
_entry.id   AF-A0A1G8R1S3-F1
#
_cell.length_a   1.000
_cell.length_b   1.000
_cell.length_c   1.000
_cell.angle_alpha   90.00
_cell.angle_beta   90.00
_cell.angle_gamma   90.00
#
_symmetry.space_group_name_H-M   'P 1'
#
loop_
_entity.id
_entity.type
_entity.pdbx_description
1 polymer ?
#
loop_
_entity_poly.entity_id
_entity_poly.type
_entity_poly.pdbx_seq_one_letter_code
_entity_poly.pdbx_strand_id
1 'polypeptide(L)'
;MGSTATAKALEDFTKQVGGRKFSVLFDQLQAAGLRPLGKSNTGTLLFQYVADSGLVHDVLAFRRDPAVLSFPVSFWQDRKDQRLKLCEAFQPSELLSPVKGVGSQSNNSAGQIAVSKQTLERLQDLCKALCDSLESLRQY
;
A
#
# COMPACT_ATOMS: atom_id res chain seq x y z
N MET A 1 2.45 10.53 -19.70
CA MET A 1 0.97 10.50 -19.65
C MET A 1 0.40 9.77 -18.42
N GLY A 2 1.09 9.74 -17.26
CA GLY A 2 0.63 9.03 -16.05
C GLY A 2 -0.02 9.91 -14.97
N SER A 3 0.05 11.23 -15.11
CA SER A 3 -0.41 12.19 -14.08
C SER A 3 -1.92 12.22 -13.89
N THR A 4 -2.71 12.00 -14.95
CA THR A 4 -4.17 12.06 -14.91
C THR A 4 -4.81 10.83 -14.26
N ALA A 5 -4.27 9.63 -14.50
CA ALA A 5 -4.79 8.40 -13.90
C ALA A 5 -4.53 8.33 -12.39
N THR A 6 -3.34 8.75 -11.94
CA THR A 6 -3.01 8.84 -10.51
C THR A 6 -3.84 9.88 -9.79
N ALA A 7 -3.99 11.09 -10.35
CA ALA A 7 -4.82 12.13 -9.75
C ALA A 7 -6.29 11.69 -9.65
N LYS A 8 -6.83 11.05 -10.70
CA LYS A 8 -8.17 10.48 -10.68
C LYS A 8 -8.30 9.40 -9.61
N ALA A 9 -7.33 8.49 -9.47
CA ALA A 9 -7.36 7.45 -8.44
C ALA A 9 -7.33 8.05 -7.03
N LEU A 10 -6.44 9.01 -6.75
CA LEU A 10 -6.40 9.72 -5.46
C LEU A 10 -7.73 10.40 -5.16
N GLU A 11 -8.30 11.11 -6.13
CA GLU A 11 -9.60 11.76 -5.98
C GLU A 11 -10.72 10.74 -5.69
N ASP A 12 -10.75 9.66 -6.46
CA ASP A 12 -11.70 8.56 -6.34
C ASP A 12 -11.67 7.89 -4.95
N PHE A 13 -10.48 7.72 -4.36
CA PHE A 13 -10.32 7.16 -3.02
C PHE A 13 -10.74 8.17 -1.93
N THR A 14 -10.56 9.47 -2.14
CA THR A 14 -10.71 10.49 -1.10
C THR A 14 -12.07 11.18 -1.08
N LYS A 15 -12.79 11.25 -2.22
CA LYS A 15 -14.13 11.86 -2.32
C LYS A 15 -15.28 10.94 -1.87
N GLN A 16 -15.07 9.62 -1.81
CA GLN A 16 -16.13 8.66 -1.44
C GLN A 16 -16.38 8.60 0.07
N VAL A 17 -17.51 8.00 0.49
CA VAL A 17 -17.83 7.81 1.92
C VAL A 17 -16.74 6.95 2.57
N GLY A 18 -16.06 7.51 3.58
CA GLY A 18 -14.88 6.89 4.19
C GLY A 18 -13.54 7.32 3.58
N GLY A 19 -13.55 8.17 2.56
CA GLY A 19 -12.35 8.65 1.85
C GLY A 19 -11.37 9.45 2.70
N ARG A 20 -11.85 10.15 3.73
CA ARG A 20 -10.98 10.80 4.75
C ARG A 20 -9.96 9.84 5.37
N LYS A 21 -10.32 8.56 5.52
CA LYS A 21 -9.43 7.54 6.09
C LYS A 21 -8.25 7.26 5.18
N PHE A 22 -8.52 7.21 3.87
CA PHE A 22 -7.49 7.02 2.85
C PHE A 22 -6.62 8.26 2.71
N SER A 23 -7.19 9.48 2.79
CA SER A 23 -6.42 10.73 2.76
C SER A 23 -5.31 10.74 3.81
N VAL A 24 -5.61 10.43 5.07
CA VAL A 24 -4.61 10.45 6.16
C VAL A 24 -3.47 9.47 5.89
N LEU A 25 -3.78 8.24 5.44
CA LEU A 25 -2.77 7.25 5.09
C LEU A 25 -1.91 7.73 3.90
N PHE A 26 -2.54 8.33 2.89
CA PHE A 26 -1.86 8.75 1.66
C PHE A 26 -0.96 9.96 1.90
N ASP A 27 -1.39 10.91 2.73
CA ASP A 27 -0.60 12.08 3.09
C ASP A 27 0.66 11.65 3.84
N GLN A 28 0.54 10.69 4.76
CA GLN A 28 1.68 10.14 5.51
C GLN A 28 2.69 9.42 4.60
N LEU A 29 2.21 8.57 3.68
CA LEU A 29 3.07 7.85 2.74
C LEU A 29 3.77 8.82 1.77
N GLN A 30 3.07 9.85 1.31
CA GLN A 30 3.66 10.88 0.44
C GLN A 30 4.68 11.75 1.18
N ALA A 31 4.42 12.08 2.45
CA ALA A 31 5.35 12.85 3.28
C ALA A 31 6.69 12.10 3.49
N ALA A 32 6.66 10.76 3.52
CA ALA A 32 7.86 9.92 3.55
C ALA A 32 8.53 9.74 2.17
N GLY A 33 7.99 10.37 1.13
CA GLY A 33 8.53 10.35 -0.23
C GLY A 33 8.12 9.14 -1.07
N LEU A 34 7.09 8.37 -0.66
CA LEU A 34 6.51 7.35 -1.53
C LEU A 34 5.64 8.02 -2.60
N ARG A 35 5.73 7.51 -3.83
CA ARG A 35 5.02 8.07 -4.98
C ARG A 35 3.74 7.28 -5.26
N PRO A 36 2.56 7.92 -5.25
CA PRO A 36 1.33 7.25 -5.67
C PRO A 36 1.35 6.98 -7.18
N LEU A 37 0.84 5.82 -7.57
CA LEU A 37 0.64 5.43 -8.97
C LEU A 37 -0.75 4.80 -9.12
N GLY A 38 -1.64 5.51 -9.81
CA GLY A 38 -2.96 5.00 -10.18
C GLY A 38 -2.85 4.07 -11.37
N LYS A 39 -3.33 2.83 -11.23
CA LYS A 39 -3.50 1.93 -12.38
C LYS A 39 -4.89 2.12 -12.96
N SER A 40 -4.95 2.65 -14.19
CA SER A 40 -6.19 2.82 -14.95
C SER A 40 -7.01 1.52 -14.93
N ASN A 41 -8.32 1.64 -14.68
CA ASN A 41 -9.32 0.56 -14.72
C ASN A 41 -9.28 -0.49 -13.60
N THR A 42 -8.51 -0.32 -12.53
CA THR A 42 -8.34 -1.39 -11.50
C THR A 42 -8.82 -1.02 -10.09
N GLY A 43 -9.32 0.21 -9.89
CA GLY A 43 -9.69 0.67 -8.54
C GLY A 43 -8.55 0.59 -7.52
N THR A 44 -7.29 0.55 -8.00
CA THR A 44 -6.09 0.30 -7.22
C THR A 44 -5.17 1.51 -7.27
N LEU A 45 -4.67 1.92 -6.11
CA LEU A 45 -3.64 2.95 -5.97
C LEU A 45 -2.39 2.31 -5.36
N LEU A 46 -1.30 2.29 -6.12
CA LEU A 46 0.00 1.80 -5.67
C LEU A 46 0.79 2.93 -5.00
N PHE A 47 1.61 2.59 -4.02
CA PHE A 47 2.62 3.47 -3.46
C PHE A 47 3.99 2.87 -3.74
N GLN A 48 4.82 3.66 -4.42
CA GLN A 48 6.11 3.25 -4.91
C GLN A 48 7.22 3.89 -4.12
N TYR A 49 8.21 3.09 -3.75
CA TYR A 49 9.49 3.54 -3.21
C TYR A 49 10.51 3.62 -4.34
N VAL A 50 11.23 4.72 -4.42
CA VAL A 50 12.34 4.90 -5.36
C VAL A 50 13.63 4.81 -4.56
N ALA A 51 14.42 3.77 -4.83
CA ALA A 51 15.74 3.58 -4.24
C ALA A 51 16.76 4.55 -4.88
N ASP A 52 17.89 4.75 -4.21
CA ASP A 52 18.96 5.65 -4.68
C ASP A 52 19.58 5.18 -6.00
N SER A 53 19.51 3.87 -6.29
CA SER A 53 19.88 3.28 -7.58
C SER A 53 18.93 3.65 -8.74
N GLY A 54 17.82 4.35 -8.45
CA GLY A 54 16.75 4.64 -9.40
C GLY A 54 15.75 3.50 -9.60
N LEU A 55 15.94 2.35 -8.93
CA LEU A 55 14.99 1.25 -8.97
C LEU A 55 13.69 1.62 -8.25
N VAL A 56 12.57 1.28 -8.90
CA VAL A 56 11.22 1.56 -8.38
C VAL A 56 10.61 0.27 -7.85
N HIS A 57 10.13 0.32 -6.61
CA HIS A 57 9.53 -0.81 -5.92
C HIS A 57 8.07 -0.51 -5.57
N ASP A 58 7.17 -1.42 -5.92
CA ASP A 58 5.76 -1.36 -5.50
C ASP A 58 5.66 -1.87 -4.05
N VAL A 59 5.46 -0.98 -3.09
CA VAL A 59 5.52 -1.32 -1.66
C VAL A 59 4.14 -1.57 -1.07
N LEU A 60 3.16 -0.74 -1.40
CA LEU A 60 1.78 -0.91 -0.93
C LEU A 60 0.81 -0.73 -2.08
N ALA A 61 -0.33 -1.42 -2.01
CA ALA A 61 -1.44 -1.21 -2.91
C ALA A 61 -2.74 -1.07 -2.12
N PHE A 62 -3.43 0.04 -2.30
CA PHE A 62 -4.78 0.24 -1.78
C PHE A 62 -5.78 -0.16 -2.86
N ARG A 63 -6.79 -0.94 -2.49
CA ARG A 63 -7.88 -1.39 -3.38
C ARG A 63 -9.21 -0.96 -2.79
N ARG A 64 -10.18 -0.62 -3.64
CA ARG A 64 -11.51 -0.15 -3.20
C ARG A 64 -12.52 -1.27 -2.99
N ASP A 65 -12.45 -2.34 -3.78
CA ASP A 65 -13.46 -3.40 -3.76
C ASP A 65 -12.79 -4.80 -3.82
N PRO A 66 -12.69 -5.50 -2.69
CA PRO A 66 -12.96 -5.01 -1.33
C PRO A 66 -11.95 -3.94 -0.88
N ALA A 67 -12.32 -3.12 0.11
CA ALA A 67 -11.45 -2.09 0.67
C ALA A 67 -10.30 -2.72 1.46
N VAL A 68 -9.12 -2.81 0.85
CA VAL A 68 -7.95 -3.50 1.43
C VAL A 68 -6.65 -2.75 1.18
N LEU A 69 -5.73 -2.86 2.14
CA LEU A 69 -4.31 -2.59 1.94
C LEU A 69 -3.63 -3.92 1.59
N SER A 70 -2.87 -3.94 0.51
CA SER A 70 -2.22 -5.12 -0.05
C SER A 70 -0.72 -4.93 -0.10
N PHE A 71 0.01 -6.01 0.15
CA PHE A 71 1.48 -6.08 0.06
C PHE A 71 1.89 -6.73 -1.27
N PRO A 72 2.36 -5.98 -2.29
CA PRO A 72 2.72 -6.54 -3.59
C PRO A 72 3.82 -7.62 -3.47
N VAL A 73 3.64 -8.75 -4.14
CA VAL A 73 4.60 -9.88 -4.07
C VAL A 73 6.00 -9.49 -4.51
N SER A 74 6.11 -8.64 -5.55
CA SER A 74 7.39 -8.19 -6.12
C SER A 74 8.35 -7.56 -5.12
N PHE A 75 7.84 -6.95 -4.04
CA PHE A 75 8.67 -6.37 -2.99
C PHE A 75 8.71 -7.23 -1.72
N TRP A 76 7.60 -7.88 -1.38
CA TRP A 76 7.42 -8.54 -0.09
C TRP A 76 7.74 -10.04 -0.06
N GLN A 77 7.94 -10.68 -1.21
CA GLN A 77 8.31 -12.09 -1.27
C GLN A 77 9.61 -12.36 -0.49
N ASP A 78 10.63 -11.54 -0.69
CA ASP A 78 11.93 -11.68 -0.04
C ASP A 78 12.01 -10.96 1.31
N ARG A 79 10.93 -10.27 1.72
CA ARG A 79 10.81 -9.49 2.96
C ARG A 79 9.69 -10.01 3.85
N LYS A 80 9.47 -11.33 3.83
CA LYS A 80 8.36 -11.99 4.54
C LYS A 80 8.35 -11.66 6.03
N ASP A 81 9.51 -11.71 6.69
CA ASP A 81 9.59 -11.51 8.14
C ASP A 81 9.30 -10.05 8.52
N GLN A 82 9.82 -9.08 7.77
CA GLN A 82 9.46 -7.67 7.94
C GLN A 82 7.96 -7.44 7.75
N ARG A 83 7.36 -8.05 6.72
CA ARG A 83 5.92 -7.97 6.49
C ARG A 83 5.13 -8.54 7.65
N LEU A 84 5.51 -9.72 8.15
CA LEU A 84 4.84 -10.35 9.30
C LEU A 84 4.92 -9.45 10.52
N LYS A 85 6.08 -8.84 10.80
CA LYS A 85 6.26 -7.87 11.88
C LYS A 85 5.34 -6.65 11.75
N LEU A 86 5.21 -6.10 10.54
CA LEU A 86 4.26 -5.00 10.27
C LEU A 86 2.79 -5.41 10.51
N CYS A 87 2.47 -6.70 10.37
CA CYS A 87 1.13 -7.24 10.56
C CYS A 87 0.84 -7.72 12.00
N GLU A 88 1.81 -7.72 12.93
CA GLU A 88 1.65 -8.30 14.28
C GLU A 88 0.51 -7.66 15.09
N ALA A 89 0.22 -6.38 14.85
CA ALA A 89 -0.86 -5.65 15.53
C ALA A 89 -2.28 -6.04 15.04
N PHE A 90 -2.40 -6.84 14.00
CA PHE A 90 -3.68 -7.19 13.37
C PHE A 90 -4.15 -8.58 13.78
N GLN A 91 -5.46 -8.72 13.96
CA GLN A 91 -6.09 -9.98 14.28
C GLN A 91 -6.12 -10.89 13.04
N PRO A 92 -6.09 -12.22 13.20
CA PRO A 92 -6.18 -13.15 12.07
C PRO A 92 -7.41 -12.93 11.18
N SER A 93 -8.53 -12.46 11.75
CA SER A 93 -9.76 -12.14 10.99
C SER A 93 -9.65 -10.88 10.12
N GLU A 94 -8.66 -10.03 10.38
CA GLU A 94 -8.39 -8.79 9.63
C GLU A 94 -7.36 -9.02 8.52
N LEU A 95 -6.61 -10.12 8.63
CA LEU A 95 -5.63 -10.57 7.66
C LEU A 95 -6.31 -11.41 6.60
N LEU A 96 -6.28 -10.93 5.37
CA LEU A 96 -6.82 -11.62 4.21
C LEU A 96 -5.70 -12.38 3.50
N SER A 97 -6.08 -13.56 2.98
CA SER A 97 -5.17 -14.47 2.30
C SER A 97 -4.43 -13.81 1.13
N PRO A 98 -3.22 -14.28 0.79
CA PRO A 98 -2.53 -13.87 -0.42
C PRO A 98 -3.42 -14.05 -1.65
N VAL A 99 -3.44 -13.05 -2.54
CA VAL A 99 -4.23 -13.11 -3.78
C VAL A 99 -3.28 -13.30 -4.96
N LYS A 100 -3.54 -14.31 -5.78
CA LYS A 100 -2.94 -14.43 -7.10
C LYS A 100 -3.86 -13.74 -8.11
N GLY A 101 -3.45 -12.56 -8.56
CA GLY A 101 -4.14 -11.86 -9.64
C GLY A 101 -3.82 -12.49 -11.00
N VAL A 102 -4.71 -12.30 -11.97
CA VAL A 102 -4.43 -12.61 -13.37
C VAL A 102 -3.57 -11.47 -13.94
N GLY A 103 -2.45 -11.78 -14.60
CA GLY A 103 -1.55 -10.78 -15.21
C GLY A 103 -0.26 -10.51 -14.43
N SER A 104 0.15 -9.23 -14.34
CA SER A 104 1.45 -8.81 -13.77
C SER A 104 1.61 -9.22 -12.29
N GLN A 105 2.84 -9.55 -11.86
CA GLN A 105 3.14 -9.88 -10.46
C GLN A 105 2.77 -8.78 -9.45
N SER A 106 2.70 -7.53 -9.91
CA SER A 106 2.21 -6.39 -9.11
C SER A 106 0.72 -6.45 -8.78
N ASN A 107 -0.04 -7.33 -9.44
CA ASN A 107 -1.42 -7.67 -9.09
C ASN A 107 -1.50 -8.75 -8.00
N ASN A 108 -0.41 -9.49 -7.77
CA ASN A 108 -0.33 -10.49 -6.72
C ASN A 108 -0.04 -9.84 -5.38
N SER A 109 -0.73 -10.30 -4.34
CA SER A 109 -0.53 -9.84 -2.97
C SER A 109 0.10 -10.95 -2.15
N ALA A 110 1.19 -10.66 -1.45
CA ALA A 110 1.80 -11.56 -0.48
C ALA A 110 0.89 -11.72 0.75
N GLY A 111 0.08 -10.70 1.05
CA GLY A 111 -0.95 -10.69 2.09
C GLY A 111 -1.77 -9.42 2.00
N GLN A 112 -2.91 -9.36 2.66
CA GLN A 112 -3.81 -8.21 2.61
C GLN A 112 -4.37 -7.93 4.00
N ILE A 113 -4.75 -6.67 4.25
CA ILE A 113 -5.39 -6.23 5.49
C ILE A 113 -6.68 -5.50 5.11
N ALA A 114 -7.78 -5.89 5.74
CA ALA A 114 -9.06 -5.21 5.55
C ALA A 114 -9.00 -3.77 6.08
N VAL A 115 -9.45 -2.80 5.28
CA VAL A 115 -9.54 -1.40 5.70
C VAL A 115 -10.93 -1.15 6.27
N SER A 116 -11.01 -0.95 7.59
CA SER A 116 -12.25 -0.70 8.32
C SER A 116 -12.09 0.47 9.29
N LYS A 117 -13.10 0.78 10.09
CA LYS A 117 -12.92 1.74 11.20
C LYS A 117 -11.98 1.17 12.29
N GLN A 118 -12.00 -0.14 12.50
CA GLN A 118 -11.27 -0.82 13.57
C GLN A 118 -9.78 -1.00 13.25
N THR A 119 -9.42 -1.05 11.97
CA THR A 119 -8.03 -1.23 11.52
C THR A 119 -7.32 0.09 11.22
N LEU A 120 -8.03 1.21 11.12
CA LEU A 120 -7.47 2.46 10.58
C LEU A 120 -6.29 3.04 11.39
N GLU A 121 -6.38 3.04 12.72
CA GLU A 121 -5.31 3.53 13.58
C GLU A 121 -4.05 2.66 13.44
N ARG A 122 -4.23 1.33 13.54
CA ARG A 122 -3.15 0.37 13.31
C ARG A 122 -2.58 0.42 11.88
N LEU A 123 -3.39 0.77 10.88
CA LEU A 123 -2.92 1.00 9.51
C LEU A 123 -2.05 2.26 9.39
N GLN A 124 -2.34 3.31 10.16
CA GLN A 124 -1.47 4.50 10.22
C GLN A 124 -0.12 4.15 10.86
N ASP A 125 -0.14 3.40 11.96
CA ASP A 125 1.08 2.92 12.61
C ASP A 125 1.89 2.01 11.68
N LEU A 126 1.23 1.11 10.95
CA LEU A 126 1.86 0.27 9.93
C LEU A 126 2.49 1.12 8.83
N CYS A 127 1.77 2.10 8.28
CA CYS A 127 2.33 2.99 7.27
C CYS A 127 3.54 3.76 7.80
N LYS A 128 3.54 4.13 9.08
CA LYS A 128 4.66 4.84 9.72
C LYS A 128 5.87 3.93 9.86
N ALA A 129 5.69 2.76 10.46
CA ALA A 129 6.73 1.76 10.63
C ALA A 129 7.33 1.30 9.29
N LEU A 130 6.49 1.21 8.25
CA LEU A 130 6.95 0.96 6.89
C LEU A 130 7.88 2.08 6.40
N CYS A 131 7.46 3.34 6.51
CA CYS A 131 8.27 4.48 6.10
C CYS A 131 9.62 4.52 6.83
N ASP A 132 9.63 4.32 8.15
CA ASP A 132 10.86 4.26 8.95
C ASP A 132 11.79 3.13 8.48
N SER A 133 11.21 1.97 8.13
CA SER A 133 11.98 0.83 7.61
C SER A 133 12.57 1.08 6.21
N LEU A 134 11.85 1.82 5.35
CA LEU A 134 12.32 2.18 4.02
C LEU A 134 13.42 3.25 4.09
N GLU A 135 13.34 4.19 5.03
CA GLU A 135 14.40 5.16 5.26
C GLU A 135 15.70 4.48 5.70
N SER A 136 15.61 3.46 6.57
CA SER A 136 16.74 2.64 6.96
C SER A 136 17.37 1.89 5.76
N LEU A 137 16.58 1.57 4.73
CA LEU A 137 17.05 0.94 3.49
C LEU A 137 17.66 1.94 2.49
N ARG A 138 17.45 3.25 2.65
CA ARG A 138 18.12 4.28 1.82
C ARG A 138 19.59 4.48 2.20
N GLN A 139 19.97 4.09 3.41
CA GLN A 139 21.32 4.34 3.93
C GLN A 139 22.35 3.27 3.50
N TYR A 140 21.96 2.30 2.67
CA TYR A 140 22.79 1.21 2.14
C TYR A 140 22.71 1.16 0.62
#